data_AF-A0A534RC75-F1
#
_entry.id   AF-A0A534RC75-F1
#
_cell.length_a   1.000
_cell.length_b   1.000
_cell.length_c   1.000
_cell.angle_alpha   90.00
_cell.angle_beta   90.00
_cell.angle_gamma   90.00
#
_symmetry.space_group_name_H-M   'P 1'
#
loop_
_entity.id
_entity.type
_entity.pdbx_description
1 polymer ?
#
loop_
_entity_poly.entity_id
_entity_poly.type
_entity_poly.pdbx_seq_one_letter_code
_entity_poly.pdbx_strand_id
1 'polypeptide(L)'
;FLISLVRGFRTAAKFLFPIPENGLEKRLSRITAPTLVVWGSGDRFVQPLYARIFAEKIPRARLELIEGAGHLIGLERPEPYAEAVVRWGKS
;
A
#
# COMPACT_ATOMS: atom_id res chain seq x y z
N PHE A 1 15.33 18.92 -13.63
CA PHE A 1 14.21 19.50 -12.86
C PHE A 1 13.54 18.46 -11.96
N LEU A 2 13.10 17.30 -12.48
CA LEU A 2 12.47 16.22 -11.68
C LEU A 2 13.40 15.59 -10.61
N ILE A 3 14.69 15.45 -10.89
CA ILE A 3 15.69 14.83 -9.98
C ILE A 3 15.94 15.68 -8.72
N SER A 4 15.85 17.01 -8.80
CA SER A 4 16.03 17.89 -7.63
C SER A 4 14.85 17.83 -6.67
N LEU A 5 13.63 17.54 -7.17
CA LEU A 5 12.44 17.35 -6.35
C LEU A 5 12.56 16.09 -5.46
N VAL A 6 13.13 15.02 -5.99
CA VAL A 6 13.31 13.72 -5.30
C VAL A 6 14.28 13.82 -4.12
N ARG A 7 15.33 14.66 -4.21
CA ARG A 7 16.28 14.87 -3.10
C ARG A 7 15.69 15.71 -1.96
N GLY A 8 14.89 16.72 -2.26
CA GLY A 8 14.17 17.51 -1.24
C GLY A 8 13.09 16.69 -0.51
N PHE A 9 12.45 15.76 -1.22
CA PHE A 9 11.40 14.90 -0.66
C PHE A 9 11.87 13.97 0.46
N ARG A 10 13.14 13.49 0.46
CA ARG A 10 13.63 12.60 1.54
C ARG A 10 13.61 13.24 2.93
N THR A 11 13.82 14.55 3.01
CA THR A 11 13.80 15.29 4.27
C THR A 11 12.37 15.62 4.66
N ALA A 12 11.51 16.03 3.71
CA ALA A 12 10.09 16.32 3.96
C ALA A 12 9.27 15.06 4.30
N ALA A 13 9.58 13.91 3.71
CA ALA A 13 8.92 12.64 3.98
C ALA A 13 9.07 12.18 5.44
N LYS A 14 10.15 12.58 6.13
CA LYS A 14 10.32 12.32 7.58
C LYS A 14 9.38 13.14 8.45
N PHE A 15 8.91 14.30 7.98
CA PHE A 15 7.93 15.14 8.69
C PHE A 15 6.48 14.75 8.39
N LEU A 16 6.25 14.05 7.27
CA LEU A 16 4.97 13.45 6.90
C LEU A 16 4.79 12.04 7.47
N PHE A 17 5.78 11.53 8.23
CA PHE A 17 5.77 10.20 8.81
C PHE A 17 5.74 10.29 10.36
N PRO A 18 4.84 9.58 11.04
CA PRO A 18 3.79 8.74 10.46
C PRO A 18 2.76 9.60 9.71
N ILE A 19 2.26 9.07 8.58
CA ILE A 19 1.12 9.66 7.87
C ILE A 19 0.02 9.85 8.92
N PRO A 20 -0.53 11.06 9.12
CA PRO A 20 -1.53 11.30 10.16
C PRO A 20 -2.69 10.32 9.96
N GLU A 21 -2.80 9.33 10.85
CA GLU A 21 -3.76 8.24 10.68
C GLU A 21 -5.16 8.63 11.20
N ASN A 22 -5.33 9.74 11.92
CA ASN A 22 -6.59 10.19 12.52
C ASN A 22 -7.45 9.04 13.10
N GLY A 23 -6.82 8.10 13.80
CA GLY A 23 -7.46 6.91 14.38
C GLY A 23 -7.94 5.88 13.36
N LEU A 24 -7.44 5.89 12.11
CA LEU A 24 -7.77 4.94 11.06
C LEU A 24 -7.45 3.51 11.50
N GLU A 25 -6.26 3.28 12.07
CA GLU A 25 -5.83 1.96 12.52
C GLU A 25 -6.84 1.32 13.49
N LYS A 26 -7.39 2.12 14.42
CA LYS A 26 -8.42 1.69 15.38
C LYS A 26 -9.76 1.36 14.73
N ARG A 27 -10.00 1.83 13.50
CA ARG A 27 -11.25 1.67 12.75
C ARG A 27 -11.16 0.59 11.66
N LEU A 28 -9.97 0.08 11.35
CA LEU A 28 -9.80 -0.97 10.31
C LEU A 28 -10.62 -2.23 10.60
N SER A 29 -10.79 -2.58 11.88
CA SER A 29 -11.61 -3.71 12.31
C SER A 29 -13.10 -3.55 11.99
N ARG A 30 -13.56 -2.34 11.66
CA ARG A 30 -14.95 -2.07 11.25
C ARG A 30 -15.22 -2.47 9.80
N ILE A 31 -14.18 -2.72 8.99
CA ILE A 31 -14.33 -3.18 7.62
C ILE A 31 -14.80 -4.63 7.69
N THR A 32 -16.08 -4.85 7.40
CA THR A 32 -16.63 -6.19 7.37
C THR A 32 -16.48 -6.82 5.99
N ALA A 33 -16.49 -6.07 4.89
CA ALA A 33 -16.39 -6.63 3.53
C ALA A 33 -15.12 -7.48 3.33
N PRO A 34 -15.16 -8.56 2.52
CA PRO A 34 -13.95 -9.22 2.05
C PRO A 34 -13.04 -8.17 1.41
N THR A 35 -11.75 -8.16 1.77
CA THR A 35 -10.84 -7.08 1.36
C THR A 35 -9.56 -7.65 0.76
N LEU A 36 -9.15 -7.12 -0.39
CA LEU A 36 -7.81 -7.32 -0.92
C LEU A 36 -6.95 -6.09 -0.64
N VAL A 37 -5.81 -6.29 0.01
CA VAL A 37 -4.76 -5.29 0.19
C VAL A 37 -3.65 -5.61 -0.82
N VAL A 38 -3.42 -4.70 -1.78
CA VAL A 38 -2.34 -4.85 -2.77
C VAL A 38 -1.27 -3.79 -2.49
N TRP A 39 0.00 -4.21 -2.41
CA TRP A 39 1.11 -3.29 -2.15
C TRP A 39 2.35 -3.63 -2.98
N GLY A 40 3.16 -2.65 -3.34
CA GLY A 40 4.47 -2.87 -3.96
C GLY A 40 5.51 -3.24 -2.91
N SER A 41 6.33 -4.28 -3.15
CA SER A 41 7.40 -4.68 -2.20
C SER A 41 8.48 -3.60 -2.02
N GLY A 42 8.65 -2.75 -3.03
CA GLY A 42 9.64 -1.68 -3.10
C GLY A 42 9.09 -0.29 -2.77
N ASP A 43 7.87 -0.18 -2.22
CA ASP A 43 7.27 1.13 -1.91
C ASP A 43 8.10 1.88 -0.85
N ARG A 44 8.70 3.00 -1.26
CA ARG A 44 9.48 3.89 -0.38
C ARG A 44 8.69 5.14 0.03
N PHE A 45 7.50 5.34 -0.53
CA PHE A 45 6.61 6.46 -0.22
C PHE A 45 5.68 6.08 0.94
N VAL A 46 5.00 4.95 0.84
CA VAL A 46 4.24 4.35 1.95
C VAL A 46 4.77 2.94 2.21
N GLN A 47 5.53 2.81 3.31
CA GLN A 47 6.28 1.59 3.59
C GLN A 47 5.37 0.34 3.62
N PRO A 48 5.81 -0.82 3.09
CA PRO A 48 5.03 -2.07 3.07
C PRO A 48 4.57 -2.56 4.45
N LEU A 49 5.14 -2.03 5.54
CA LEU A 49 4.65 -2.26 6.90
C LEU A 49 3.17 -1.92 7.05
N TYR A 50 2.68 -0.84 6.41
CA TYR A 50 1.25 -0.48 6.46
C TYR A 50 0.36 -1.54 5.84
N ALA A 51 0.80 -2.17 4.74
CA ALA A 51 0.07 -3.25 4.10
C ALA A 51 -0.12 -4.45 5.06
N ARG A 52 0.91 -4.77 5.83
CA ARG A 52 0.86 -5.83 6.86
C ARG A 52 -0.11 -5.45 7.99
N ILE A 53 -0.04 -4.21 8.49
CA ILE A 53 -0.96 -3.70 9.51
C ILE A 53 -2.41 -3.78 9.03
N PHE A 54 -2.67 -3.43 7.76
CA PHE A 54 -4.03 -3.47 7.20
C PHE A 54 -4.53 -4.91 7.08
N ALA A 55 -3.69 -5.81 6.59
CA ALA A 55 -4.03 -7.22 6.46
C ALA A 55 -4.27 -7.90 7.81
N GLU A 56 -3.54 -7.51 8.86
CA GLU A 56 -3.72 -8.03 10.21
C GLU A 56 -5.00 -7.50 10.87
N LYS A 57 -5.33 -6.22 10.67
CA LYS A 57 -6.43 -5.56 11.40
C LYS A 57 -7.79 -5.61 10.71
N ILE A 58 -7.83 -5.87 9.41
CA ILE A 58 -9.07 -6.08 8.67
C ILE A 58 -9.42 -7.58 8.75
N PRO A 59 -10.53 -7.99 9.39
CA PRO A 59 -10.80 -9.39 9.72
C PRO A 59 -10.82 -10.37 8.53
N ARG A 60 -11.17 -9.87 7.34
CA ARG A 60 -11.27 -10.65 6.10
C ARG A 60 -10.34 -10.14 5.00
N ALA A 61 -9.19 -9.61 5.40
CA ALA A 61 -8.20 -9.13 4.45
C ALA A 61 -7.27 -10.24 3.95
N ARG A 62 -6.93 -10.14 2.67
CA ARG A 62 -5.82 -10.85 2.06
C ARG A 62 -4.78 -9.85 1.59
N LEU A 63 -3.51 -10.11 1.87
CA LEU A 63 -2.39 -9.30 1.39
C LEU A 63 -1.78 -9.93 0.14
N GLU A 64 -1.58 -9.11 -0.89
CA GLU A 64 -0.78 -9.44 -2.08
C GLU A 64 0.32 -8.38 -2.22
N LEU A 65 1.58 -8.81 -2.07
CA LEU A 65 2.74 -7.97 -2.34
C LEU A 65 3.22 -8.21 -3.78
N ILE A 66 3.27 -7.14 -4.58
CA ILE A 66 3.76 -7.19 -5.95
C ILE A 66 5.26 -6.91 -5.95
N GLU A 67 6.04 -7.95 -6.25
CA GLU A 67 7.50 -7.89 -6.20
C GLU A 67 8.07 -6.93 -7.25
N GLY A 68 8.98 -6.07 -6.83
CA GLY A 68 9.64 -5.08 -7.69
C GLY A 68 8.76 -3.88 -8.07
N ALA A 69 7.57 -3.72 -7.47
CA ALA A 69 6.75 -2.51 -7.63
C ALA A 69 6.98 -1.53 -6.46
N GLY A 70 6.97 -0.24 -6.74
CA GLY A 70 6.91 0.86 -5.79
C GLY A 70 5.47 1.26 -5.45
N HIS A 71 5.24 2.57 -5.30
CA HIS A 71 3.95 3.11 -4.86
C HIS A 71 2.89 3.09 -5.97
N LEU A 72 3.31 3.27 -7.22
CA LEU A 72 2.41 3.38 -8.37
C LEU A 72 2.26 2.02 -9.05
N ILE A 73 1.83 1.02 -8.27
CA ILE A 73 1.84 -0.41 -8.64
C ILE A 73 1.22 -0.66 -10.03
N GLY A 74 0.06 -0.06 -10.32
CA GLY A 74 -0.62 -0.24 -11.61
C GLY A 74 0.09 0.38 -12.82
N LEU A 75 1.03 1.30 -12.61
CA LEU A 75 1.89 1.85 -13.66
C LEU A 75 3.23 1.11 -13.75
N GLU A 76 3.77 0.69 -12.61
CA GLU A 76 5.08 0.05 -12.52
C GLU A 76 5.03 -1.45 -12.87
N ARG A 77 3.95 -2.13 -12.48
CA ARG A 77 3.72 -3.57 -12.66
C ARG A 77 2.24 -3.82 -13.04
N PRO A 78 1.78 -3.37 -14.21
CA PRO A 78 0.37 -3.42 -14.59
C PRO A 78 -0.20 -4.84 -14.66
N GLU A 79 0.53 -5.80 -15.24
CA GLU A 79 0.04 -7.17 -15.39
C GLU A 79 -0.09 -7.89 -14.04
N PRO A 80 0.95 -7.94 -13.18
CA PRO A 80 0.81 -8.56 -11.85
C PRO A 80 -0.27 -7.91 -10.99
N TYR A 81 -0.42 -6.58 -11.07
CA TYR A 81 -1.48 -5.86 -10.39
C TYR A 81 -2.88 -6.29 -10.87
N ALA A 82 -3.10 -6.28 -12.19
CA ALA A 82 -4.38 -6.66 -12.78
C ALA A 82 -4.73 -8.11 -12.46
N GLU A 83 -3.76 -9.03 -12.55
CA GLU A 83 -3.96 -10.44 -12.19
C GLU A 83 -4.39 -10.62 -10.74
N ALA A 84 -3.78 -9.89 -9.79
CA ALA A 84 -4.17 -9.95 -8.39
C ALA A 84 -5.63 -9.51 -8.18
N VAL A 85 -6.04 -8.41 -8.83
CA VAL A 85 -7.42 -7.89 -8.74
C VAL A 85 -8.42 -8.85 -9.40
N VAL A 86 -8.13 -9.35 -10.60
CA VAL A 86 -9.02 -10.27 -11.32
C VAL A 86 -9.17 -11.60 -10.58
N ARG A 87 -8.07 -12.13 -10.02
CA ARG A 87 -8.10 -13.36 -9.21
C ARG A 87 -9.00 -13.20 -7.98
N TRP A 88 -8.90 -12.06 -7.31
CA TRP A 88 -9.75 -11.74 -6.16
C TRP A 88 -11.21 -11.55 -6.53
N GLY A 89 -11.51 -10.88 -7.65
CA GLY A 89 -12.90 -10.68 -8.09
C GLY A 89 -13.65 -11.98 -8.43
N LYS A 90 -12.94 -13.10 -8.57
CA LYS A 90 -13.51 -14.42 -8.88
C LYS A 90 -13.65 -15.34 -7.65
N SER A 91 -13.14 -14.94 -6.48
CA SER A 91 -13.27 -15.69 -5.22
C SER A 91 -14.48 -15.25 -4.43
#